data_AF-A0A2S2NED5-F1
#
_entry.id   AF-A0A2S2NED5-F1
#
_cell.length_a   1.000
_cell.length_b   1.000
_cell.length_c   1.000
_cell.angle_alpha   90.00
_cell.angle_beta   90.00
_cell.angle_gamma   90.00
#
_symmetry.space_group_name_H-M   'P 1'
#
loop_
_entity.id
_entity.type
_entity.pdbx_description
1 polymer ?
#
loop_
_entity_poly.entity_id
_entity_poly.type
_entity_poly.pdbx_seq_one_letter_code
_entity_poly.pdbx_strand_id
1 'polypeptide(L)'
;MVRLEEPAKTRYLFVPEEWFEVFYKKTGVTGPYVLAAGVTTYLLSKEIWVVEHEFPYVLATVGLFYIGWKKFGTPLANFLDKEIDEYEASCNASRKGEIDGLKENIENQKTEIWRTEAQQHVIQAKRENVAIQLEAIYRERALQAYNQVKRRLDYQLDLANLTRSVQQRHMVNWIIENVLKS
;
A
#
# COMPACT_ATOMS: atom_id res chain seq x y z
N MET A 1 29.89 11.00 -1.35
CA MET A 1 30.87 9.94 -1.06
C MET A 1 30.25 9.07 0.03
N VAL A 2 29.89 7.83 -0.27
CA VAL A 2 29.36 6.91 0.75
C VAL A 2 30.53 6.49 1.63
N ARG A 3 30.39 6.59 2.96
CA ARG A 3 31.40 6.13 3.90
C ARG A 3 31.50 4.61 3.80
N LEU A 4 32.72 4.07 3.82
CA LEU A 4 32.93 2.62 3.90
C LEU A 4 32.37 2.10 5.24
N GLU A 5 31.59 1.02 5.20
CA GLU A 5 31.00 0.39 6.40
C GLU A 5 32.09 -0.14 7.33
N GLU A 6 33.14 -0.76 6.77
CA GLU A 6 34.29 -1.22 7.53
C GLU A 6 35.53 -0.35 7.23
N PRO A 7 36.26 0.09 8.27
CA PRO A 7 37.52 0.80 8.08
C PRO A 7 38.62 -0.14 7.56
N ALA A 8 39.63 0.43 6.91
CA ALA A 8 40.81 -0.33 6.49
C ALA A 8 41.46 -1.03 7.70
N LYS A 9 41.82 -2.29 7.52
CA LYS A 9 42.38 -3.12 8.58
C LYS A 9 43.72 -2.57 9.07
N THR A 10 43.87 -2.44 10.39
CA THR A 10 45.12 -2.04 11.04
C THR A 10 45.63 -3.14 11.96
N ARG A 11 46.94 -3.34 11.98
CA ARG A 11 47.65 -4.16 12.97
C ARG A 11 48.30 -3.26 14.01
N TYR A 12 48.37 -3.73 15.26
CA TYR A 12 49.01 -2.99 16.37
C TYR A 12 48.45 -1.57 16.58
N LEU A 13 47.15 -1.37 16.40
CA LEU A 13 46.43 -0.09 16.52
C LEU A 13 46.70 0.94 15.42
N PHE A 14 47.97 1.16 15.04
CA PHE A 14 48.35 2.30 14.18
C PHE A 14 48.99 1.92 12.84
N VAL A 15 49.41 0.65 12.64
CA VAL A 15 50.07 0.24 11.40
C VAL A 15 49.03 -0.32 10.41
N PRO A 16 48.81 0.30 9.24
CA PRO A 16 47.88 -0.23 8.24
C PRO A 16 48.34 -1.59 7.70
N GLU A 17 47.37 -2.46 7.38
CA GLU A 17 47.64 -3.75 6.73
C GLU A 17 48.37 -3.58 5.39
N GLU A 18 48.09 -2.49 4.67
CA GLU A 18 48.72 -2.16 3.38
C GLU A 18 50.26 -2.11 3.46
N TRP A 19 50.82 -1.66 4.59
CA TRP A 19 52.27 -1.70 4.80
C TRP A 19 52.79 -3.13 4.85
N PHE A 20 52.08 -4.03 5.52
CA PHE A 20 52.44 -5.44 5.55
C PHE A 20 52.33 -6.06 4.16
N GLU A 21 51.30 -5.72 3.36
CA GLU A 21 51.14 -6.20 1.97
C GLU A 21 52.32 -5.85 1.05
N VAL A 22 52.90 -4.66 1.21
CA VAL A 22 54.09 -4.25 0.47
C VAL A 22 55.28 -5.18 0.76
N PHE A 23 55.50 -5.50 2.04
CA PHE A 23 56.58 -6.39 2.45
C PHE A 23 56.29 -7.86 2.17
N TYR A 24 55.03 -8.30 2.25
CA TYR A 24 54.62 -9.68 1.96
C TYR A 24 55.12 -10.14 0.59
N LYS A 25 55.05 -9.27 -0.42
CA LYS A 25 55.50 -9.56 -1.79
C LYS A 25 57.01 -9.75 -1.93
N LYS A 26 57.82 -9.27 -0.97
CA LYS A 26 59.29 -9.22 -1.08
C LYS A 26 60.01 -10.05 -0.02
N THR A 27 59.56 -10.00 1.22
CA THR A 27 60.23 -10.58 2.39
C THR A 27 59.33 -11.52 3.18
N GLY A 28 58.12 -11.78 2.70
CA GLY A 28 57.16 -12.69 3.32
C GLY A 28 56.56 -12.14 4.63
N VAL A 29 55.93 -13.03 5.41
CA VAL A 29 55.20 -12.67 6.64
C VAL A 29 56.11 -12.09 7.72
N THR A 30 57.33 -12.59 7.83
CA THR A 30 58.28 -12.20 8.87
C THR A 30 59.02 -10.90 8.58
N GLY A 31 59.03 -10.46 7.31
CA GLY A 31 59.76 -9.28 6.86
C GLY A 31 59.48 -8.00 7.66
N PRO A 32 58.22 -7.56 7.80
CA PRO A 32 57.86 -6.39 8.59
C PRO A 32 58.30 -6.47 10.06
N TYR A 33 58.19 -7.67 10.64
CA TYR A 33 58.53 -7.90 12.05
C TYR A 33 60.03 -7.83 12.30
N VAL A 34 60.83 -8.44 11.40
CA VAL A 34 62.29 -8.38 11.48
C VAL A 34 62.79 -6.97 11.22
N LEU A 35 62.15 -6.23 10.31
CA LEU A 35 62.45 -4.81 10.08
C LEU A 35 62.16 -3.97 11.33
N ALA A 36 60.99 -4.14 11.95
CA ALA A 36 60.64 -3.42 13.17
C ALA A 36 61.62 -3.71 14.31
N ALA A 37 61.99 -4.98 14.50
CA ALA A 37 63.02 -5.37 15.47
C ALA A 37 64.38 -4.74 15.15
N GLY A 38 64.82 -4.81 13.89
CA GLY A 38 66.09 -4.25 13.44
C GLY A 38 66.18 -2.73 13.60
N VAL A 39 65.11 -1.99 13.27
CA VAL A 39 65.02 -0.54 13.48
C VAL A 39 65.07 -0.23 14.97
N THR A 40 64.35 -0.97 15.81
CA THR A 40 64.35 -0.77 17.26
C THR A 40 65.75 -1.01 17.86
N THR A 41 66.42 -2.10 17.48
CA THR A 41 67.79 -2.40 17.93
C THR A 41 68.79 -1.34 17.45
N TYR A 42 68.64 -0.84 16.22
CA TYR A 42 69.48 0.24 15.71
C TYR A 42 69.31 1.54 16.50
N LEU A 43 68.07 1.94 16.79
CA LEU A 43 67.75 3.15 17.56
C LEU A 43 68.35 3.11 18.97
N LEU A 44 68.29 1.94 19.62
CA LEU A 44 68.89 1.71 20.94
C LEU A 44 70.43 1.67 20.86
N SER A 45 70.99 0.97 19.87
CA SER A 45 72.45 0.85 19.70
C SER A 45 73.14 2.16 19.35
N LYS A 46 72.43 3.09 18.71
CA LYS A 46 72.93 4.43 18.36
C LYS A 46 72.56 5.50 19.38
N GLU A 47 71.95 5.12 20.51
CA GLU A 47 71.49 6.04 21.55
C GLU A 47 70.60 7.17 21.00
N ILE A 48 69.91 6.93 19.87
CA ILE A 48 68.88 7.84 19.35
C ILE A 48 67.68 7.78 20.29
N TRP A 49 67.41 6.58 20.84
CA TRP A 49 66.56 6.39 22.02
C TRP A 49 67.43 6.13 23.24
N VAL A 50 67.69 7.19 24.00
CA VAL A 50 68.43 7.12 25.27
C VAL A 50 67.51 6.60 26.36
N VAL A 51 67.92 5.50 27.02
CA VAL A 51 67.16 4.90 28.13
C VAL A 51 67.55 5.61 29.42
N GLU A 52 66.91 6.74 29.69
CA GLU A 52 67.08 7.51 30.93
C GLU A 52 66.04 7.11 32.00
N HIS A 53 66.14 7.72 33.18
CA HIS A 53 65.19 7.51 34.28
C HIS A 53 63.72 7.79 33.87
N GLU A 54 63.49 8.62 32.85
CA GLU A 54 62.14 8.95 32.39
C GLU A 54 61.55 7.92 31.40
N PHE A 55 62.37 7.07 30.79
CA PHE A 55 61.94 6.12 29.76
C PHE A 55 60.82 5.14 30.22
N PRO A 56 60.82 4.62 31.47
CA PRO A 56 59.74 3.78 31.97
C PRO A 56 58.36 4.47 31.99
N TYR A 57 58.30 5.81 32.14
CA TYR A 57 57.02 6.53 32.12
C TYR A 57 56.35 6.45 30.76
N VAL A 58 57.12 6.51 29.66
CA VAL A 58 56.58 6.36 28.30
C VAL A 58 55.92 5.00 28.12
N LEU A 59 56.58 3.93 28.59
CA LEU A 59 56.03 2.57 28.55
C LEU A 59 54.77 2.43 29.42
N ALA A 60 54.74 3.04 30.60
CA ALA A 60 53.57 3.05 31.48
C ALA A 60 52.39 3.79 30.83
N THR A 61 52.62 4.93 30.18
CA THR A 61 51.60 5.69 29.46
C THR A 61 51.03 4.89 28.27
N VAL A 62 51.88 4.26 27.47
CA VAL A 62 51.44 3.38 26.36
C VAL A 62 50.61 2.20 26.88
N GLY A 63 51.03 1.59 28.00
CA GLY A 63 50.29 0.52 28.66
C GLY A 63 48.91 0.96 29.14
N LEU A 64 48.79 2.17 29.71
CA LEU A 64 47.52 2.75 30.14
C LEU A 64 46.57 2.95 28.96
N PHE A 65 47.05 3.53 27.85
CA PHE A 65 46.25 3.71 26.63
C PHE A 65 45.81 2.36 26.04
N TYR A 66 46.67 1.34 26.04
CA TYR A 66 46.31 0.01 25.55
C TYR A 66 45.20 -0.64 26.40
N ILE A 67 45.30 -0.54 27.73
CA ILE A 67 44.25 -1.04 28.65
C ILE A 67 42.96 -0.25 28.47
N GLY A 68 43.06 1.08 28.33
CA GLY A 68 41.94 1.97 28.07
C GLY A 68 41.20 1.61 26.79
N TRP A 69 41.92 1.47 25.68
CA TRP A 69 41.34 1.06 24.40
C TRP A 69 40.65 -0.30 24.47
N LYS A 70 41.29 -1.31 25.10
CA LYS A 70 40.72 -2.65 25.19
C LYS A 70 39.44 -2.70 26.03
N LYS A 71 39.31 -1.85 27.06
CA LYS A 71 38.14 -1.82 27.95
C LYS A 71 37.03 -0.90 27.46
N PHE A 72 37.37 0.27 26.93
CA PHE A 72 36.40 1.30 26.54
C PHE A 72 36.06 1.28 25.04
N GLY A 73 36.82 0.57 24.20
CA GLY A 73 36.59 0.53 22.75
C GLY A 73 35.22 -0.06 22.38
N THR A 74 34.90 -1.26 22.85
CA THR A 74 33.61 -1.93 22.56
C THR A 74 32.39 -1.16 23.07
N PRO A 75 32.31 -0.69 24.34
CA PRO A 75 31.13 0.04 24.79
C PRO A 75 30.96 1.38 24.07
N LEU A 76 32.05 2.06 23.71
CA LEU A 76 31.98 3.31 22.96
C LEU A 76 31.54 3.09 21.50
N ALA A 77 32.05 2.04 20.85
CA ALA A 77 31.60 1.64 19.51
C ALA A 77 30.09 1.34 19.51
N ASN A 78 29.63 0.46 20.42
CA ASN A 78 28.22 0.11 20.52
C ASN A 78 27.31 1.31 20.80
N PHE A 79 27.79 2.30 21.57
CA PHE A 79 27.04 3.52 21.85
C PHE A 79 26.87 4.38 20.59
N LEU A 80 27.96 4.57 19.83
CA LEU A 80 27.93 5.32 18.57
C LEU A 80 27.12 4.61 17.49
N ASP A 81 27.26 3.29 17.38
CA ASP A 81 26.51 2.47 16.41
C ASP A 81 25.01 2.56 16.71
N LYS A 82 24.61 2.51 17.99
CA LYS A 82 23.21 2.66 18.39
C LYS A 82 22.62 4.02 18.00
N GLU A 83 23.37 5.11 18.17
CA GLU A 83 22.89 6.45 17.80
C GLU A 83 22.67 6.57 16.27
N ILE A 84 23.57 5.97 15.49
CA ILE A 84 23.44 5.89 14.03
C ILE A 84 22.23 5.04 13.64
N ASP A 85 22.07 3.86 14.25
CA ASP A 85 20.94 2.95 13.99
C ASP A 85 19.59 3.61 14.32
N GLU A 86 19.49 4.35 15.42
CA GLU A 86 18.29 5.10 15.80
C GLU A 86 17.97 6.21 14.80
N TYR A 87 18.98 6.95 14.34
CA TYR A 87 18.82 7.98 13.32
C TYR A 87 18.37 7.38 11.97
N GLU A 88 19.00 6.29 11.54
CA GLU A 88 18.64 5.59 10.31
C GLU A 88 17.23 5.00 10.41
N ALA A 89 16.86 4.41 11.54
CA ALA A 89 15.52 3.90 11.79
C ALA A 89 14.46 5.01 11.71
N SER A 90 14.73 6.17 12.30
CA SER A 90 13.87 7.35 12.24
C SER A 90 13.66 7.84 10.80
N CYS A 91 14.75 7.99 10.04
CA CYS A 91 14.68 8.40 8.64
C CYS A 91 13.90 7.39 7.78
N ASN A 92 14.16 6.09 7.99
CA ASN A 92 13.46 5.02 7.29
C ASN A 92 11.98 4.94 7.66
N ALA A 93 11.63 5.16 8.93
CA ALA A 93 10.25 5.21 9.39
C ALA A 93 9.49 6.39 8.77
N SER A 94 10.09 7.58 8.76
CA SER A 94 9.49 8.76 8.12
C SER A 94 9.24 8.53 6.63
N ARG A 95 10.23 8.01 5.91
CA ARG A 95 10.09 7.69 4.48
C ARG A 95 8.99 6.65 4.23
N LYS A 96 8.91 5.59 5.05
CA LYS A 96 7.85 4.58 4.93
C LYS A 96 6.47 5.19 5.21
N GLY A 97 6.36 6.02 6.25
CA GLY A 97 5.12 6.72 6.58
C GLY A 97 4.64 7.62 5.44
N GLU A 98 5.53 8.36 4.78
CA GLU A 98 5.20 9.15 3.59
C GLU A 98 4.72 8.28 2.43
N ILE A 99 5.42 7.18 2.14
CA ILE A 99 5.04 6.24 1.08
C ILE A 99 3.65 5.65 1.34
N ASP A 100 3.37 5.24 2.57
CA ASP A 100 2.10 4.62 2.92
C ASP A 100 0.95 5.64 2.92
N GLY A 101 1.19 6.87 3.39
CA GLY A 101 0.22 7.97 3.28
C GLY A 101 -0.08 8.33 1.82
N LEU A 102 0.93 8.34 0.94
CA LEU A 102 0.72 8.55 -0.50
C LEU A 102 -0.08 7.42 -1.14
N LYS A 103 0.17 6.16 -0.77
CA LYS A 103 -0.63 5.01 -1.25
C LYS A 103 -2.08 5.10 -0.81
N GLU A 104 -2.34 5.45 0.45
CA GLU A 104 -3.69 5.62 0.97
C GLU A 104 -4.43 6.72 0.20
N ASN A 105 -3.77 7.86 -0.04
CA ASN A 105 -4.33 8.93 -0.85
C ASN A 105 -4.66 8.48 -2.28
N ILE A 106 -3.80 7.68 -2.90
CA ILE A 106 -4.05 7.12 -4.24
C ILE A 106 -5.28 6.22 -4.24
N GLU A 107 -5.45 5.32 -3.26
CA GLU A 107 -6.62 4.44 -3.17
C GLU A 107 -7.92 5.20 -2.89
N ASN A 108 -7.87 6.21 -2.01
CA ASN A 108 -8.99 7.10 -1.77
C ASN A 108 -9.38 7.84 -3.07
N GLN A 109 -8.40 8.36 -3.81
CA GLN A 109 -8.67 9.07 -5.05
C GLN A 109 -9.22 8.17 -6.16
N LYS A 110 -8.77 6.91 -6.27
CA LYS A 110 -9.39 5.92 -7.17
C LYS A 110 -10.86 5.68 -6.82
N THR A 111 -11.18 5.61 -5.52
CA THR A 111 -12.56 5.45 -5.06
C THR A 111 -13.42 6.66 -5.43
N GLU A 112 -12.90 7.87 -5.31
CA GLU A 112 -13.61 9.09 -5.72
C GLU A 112 -13.82 9.18 -7.24
N ILE A 113 -12.84 8.73 -8.04
CA ILE A 113 -12.99 8.62 -9.50
C ILE A 113 -14.14 7.67 -9.83
N TRP A 114 -14.15 6.48 -9.22
CA TRP A 114 -15.23 5.51 -9.41
C TRP A 114 -16.61 6.04 -8.99
N ARG A 115 -16.67 6.77 -7.86
CA ARG A 115 -17.92 7.43 -7.42
C ARG A 115 -18.41 8.46 -8.42
N THR A 116 -17.50 9.23 -9.00
CA THR A 116 -17.83 10.27 -10.00
C THR A 116 -18.37 9.64 -11.28
N GLU A 117 -17.73 8.57 -11.77
CA GLU A 117 -18.24 7.81 -12.92
C GLU A 117 -19.62 7.19 -12.62
N ALA A 118 -19.82 6.65 -11.41
CA ALA A 118 -21.11 6.10 -10.99
C ALA A 118 -22.23 7.15 -10.96
N GLN A 119 -21.95 8.41 -10.64
CA GLN A 119 -22.97 9.47 -10.64
C GLN A 119 -23.62 9.66 -12.01
N GLN A 120 -22.84 9.56 -13.09
CA GLN A 120 -23.38 9.65 -14.45
C GLN A 120 -24.41 8.55 -14.71
N HIS A 121 -24.10 7.31 -14.31
CA HIS A 121 -25.01 6.17 -14.42
C HIS A 121 -26.28 6.36 -13.59
N VAL A 122 -26.16 6.89 -12.37
CA VAL A 122 -27.33 7.18 -11.51
C VAL A 122 -28.24 8.23 -12.16
N ILE A 123 -27.67 9.28 -12.75
CA ILE A 123 -28.46 10.31 -13.44
C ILE A 123 -29.16 9.72 -14.67
N GLN A 124 -28.46 8.90 -15.46
CA GLN A 124 -29.04 8.21 -16.60
C GLN A 124 -30.19 7.29 -16.18
N ALA A 125 -29.98 6.43 -15.18
CA ALA A 125 -31.01 5.54 -14.66
C ALA A 125 -32.24 6.30 -14.14
N LYS A 126 -32.05 7.45 -13.50
CA LYS A 126 -33.17 8.32 -13.07
C LYS A 126 -33.94 8.89 -14.26
N ARG A 127 -33.27 9.35 -15.31
CA ARG A 127 -33.92 9.86 -16.53
C ARG A 127 -34.74 8.76 -17.21
N GLU A 128 -34.17 7.57 -17.36
CA GLU A 128 -34.85 6.41 -17.94
C GLU A 128 -36.05 5.98 -17.09
N ASN A 129 -35.94 5.97 -15.76
CA ASN A 129 -37.06 5.67 -14.87
C ASN A 129 -38.24 6.64 -15.06
N VAL A 130 -37.96 7.94 -15.16
CA VAL A 130 -39.00 8.96 -15.39
C VAL A 130 -39.64 8.77 -16.77
N ALA A 131 -38.84 8.48 -17.82
CA ALA A 131 -39.36 8.20 -19.15
C ALA A 131 -40.30 6.98 -19.16
N ILE A 132 -39.89 5.88 -18.51
CA ILE A 132 -40.71 4.67 -18.38
C ILE A 132 -42.00 4.96 -17.62
N GLN A 133 -41.96 5.75 -16.54
CA GLN A 133 -43.15 6.13 -15.79
C GLN A 133 -44.12 6.97 -16.63
N LEU A 134 -43.61 7.92 -17.42
CA LEU A 134 -44.43 8.73 -18.32
C LEU A 134 -45.11 7.86 -19.40
N GLU A 135 -44.37 6.93 -20.00
CA GLU A 135 -44.94 5.97 -20.95
C GLU A 135 -45.98 5.05 -20.31
N ALA A 136 -45.72 4.56 -19.10
CA ALA A 136 -46.66 3.70 -18.38
C ALA A 136 -47.99 4.43 -18.13
N ILE A 137 -47.94 5.67 -17.62
CA ILE A 137 -49.14 6.50 -17.39
C ILE A 137 -49.86 6.79 -18.70
N TYR A 138 -49.14 7.08 -19.79
CA TYR A 138 -49.76 7.29 -21.11
C TYR A 138 -50.51 6.04 -21.59
N ARG A 139 -49.87 4.86 -21.51
CA ARG A 139 -50.50 3.58 -21.88
C ARG A 139 -51.68 3.23 -20.98
N GLU A 140 -51.58 3.50 -19.68
CA GLU A 140 -52.67 3.31 -18.74
C GLU A 140 -53.89 4.16 -19.09
N ARG A 141 -53.70 5.46 -19.39
CA ARG A 141 -54.79 6.37 -19.81
C ARG A 141 -55.42 5.92 -21.13
N ALA A 142 -54.62 5.49 -22.10
CA ALA A 142 -55.12 4.95 -23.36
C ALA A 142 -55.93 3.67 -23.17
N LEU A 143 -55.45 2.75 -22.32
CA LEU A 143 -56.17 1.53 -21.94
C LEU A 143 -57.46 1.84 -21.20
N GLN A 144 -57.46 2.83 -20.31
CA GLN A 144 -58.66 3.25 -19.60
C GLN A 144 -59.73 3.74 -20.58
N ALA A 145 -59.38 4.62 -21.53
CA ALA A 145 -60.29 5.09 -22.56
C ALA A 145 -60.83 3.94 -23.43
N TYR A 146 -59.94 3.04 -23.88
CA TYR A 146 -60.30 1.84 -24.64
C TYR A 146 -61.30 0.96 -23.87
N ASN A 147 -61.03 0.69 -22.59
CA ASN A 147 -61.92 -0.12 -21.75
C ASN A 147 -63.29 0.52 -21.54
N GLN A 148 -63.37 1.86 -21.42
CA GLN A 148 -64.66 2.55 -21.31
C GLN A 148 -65.48 2.43 -22.60
N VAL A 149 -64.86 2.58 -23.77
CA VAL A 149 -65.54 2.42 -25.06
C VAL A 149 -65.99 0.98 -25.25
N LYS A 150 -65.12 0.01 -24.97
CA LYS A 150 -65.44 -1.41 -25.02
C LYS A 150 -66.62 -1.74 -24.11
N ARG A 151 -66.62 -1.27 -22.86
CA ARG A 151 -67.74 -1.50 -21.92
C ARG A 151 -69.07 -0.96 -22.43
N ARG A 152 -69.09 0.17 -23.15
CA ARG A 152 -70.32 0.69 -23.77
C ARG A 152 -70.78 -0.18 -24.94
N LEU A 153 -69.85 -0.66 -25.77
CA LEU A 153 -70.16 -1.56 -26.88
C LEU A 153 -70.68 -2.91 -26.38
N ASP A 154 -70.00 -3.51 -25.40
CA ASP A 154 -70.41 -4.76 -24.76
C ASP A 154 -71.81 -4.62 -24.15
N TYR A 155 -72.07 -3.50 -23.46
CA TYR A 155 -73.40 -3.23 -22.91
C TYR A 155 -74.50 -3.18 -23.99
N GLN A 156 -74.23 -2.55 -25.14
CA GLN A 156 -75.20 -2.50 -26.26
C GLN A 156 -75.42 -3.88 -26.87
N LEU A 157 -74.37 -4.69 -27.01
CA LEU A 157 -74.46 -6.07 -27.49
C LEU A 157 -75.31 -6.92 -26.53
N ASP A 158 -75.06 -6.82 -25.23
CA ASP A 158 -75.80 -7.55 -24.19
C ASP A 158 -77.27 -7.15 -24.17
N LEU A 159 -77.57 -5.85 -24.29
CA LEU A 159 -78.95 -5.35 -24.38
C LEU A 159 -79.64 -5.95 -25.61
N ALA A 160 -79.01 -5.92 -26.79
CA ALA A 160 -79.57 -6.52 -28.00
C ALA A 160 -79.82 -8.03 -27.87
N ASN A 161 -78.88 -8.77 -27.28
CA ASN A 161 -79.02 -10.20 -27.01
C ASN A 161 -80.15 -10.49 -26.00
N LEU A 162 -80.28 -9.67 -24.95
CA LEU A 162 -81.34 -9.78 -23.96
C LEU A 162 -82.70 -9.49 -24.57
N THR A 163 -82.85 -8.42 -25.36
CA THR A 163 -84.08 -8.10 -26.07
C THR A 163 -84.51 -9.23 -26.99
N ARG A 164 -83.58 -9.79 -27.77
CA ARG A 164 -83.86 -10.95 -28.64
C ARG A 164 -84.33 -12.16 -27.84
N SER A 165 -83.68 -12.43 -26.70
CA SER A 165 -84.05 -13.54 -25.80
C SER A 165 -85.42 -13.34 -25.16
N VAL A 166 -85.75 -12.11 -24.73
CA VAL A 166 -87.06 -11.75 -24.16
C VAL A 166 -88.15 -11.86 -25.22
N GLN A 167 -87.92 -11.34 -26.43
CA GLN A 167 -88.84 -11.46 -27.56
C GLN A 167 -89.10 -12.94 -27.92
N GLN A 168 -88.05 -13.75 -27.98
CA GLN A 168 -88.19 -15.20 -28.20
C GLN A 168 -89.01 -15.88 -27.10
N ARG A 169 -88.73 -15.60 -25.82
CA ARG A 169 -89.50 -16.16 -24.70
C ARG A 169 -90.96 -15.72 -24.74
N HIS A 170 -91.23 -14.45 -25.00
CA HIS A 170 -92.59 -13.93 -25.12
C HIS A 170 -93.35 -14.59 -26.27
N MET A 171 -92.71 -14.72 -27.44
CA MET A 171 -93.29 -15.42 -28.60
C MET A 171 -93.62 -16.88 -28.27
N VAL A 172 -92.70 -17.61 -27.63
CA VAL A 172 -92.93 -19.01 -27.22
C VAL A 172 -94.10 -19.12 -26.25
N ASN A 173 -94.15 -18.28 -25.21
CA ASN A 173 -95.25 -18.27 -24.25
C ASN A 173 -96.59 -17.94 -24.92
N TRP A 174 -96.63 -16.96 -25.82
CA TRP A 174 -97.83 -16.60 -26.58
C TRP A 174 -98.32 -17.76 -27.46
N ILE A 175 -97.40 -18.48 -28.13
CA ILE A 175 -97.76 -19.68 -28.89
C ILE A 175 -98.36 -20.75 -27.98
N ILE A 176 -97.74 -21.04 -26.82
CA ILE A 176 -98.23 -22.03 -25.86
C ILE A 176 -99.62 -21.66 -25.33
N GLU A 177 -99.83 -20.40 -24.93
CA GLU A 177 -101.12 -19.92 -24.43
C GLU A 177 -102.24 -20.02 -25.47
N ASN A 178 -101.96 -19.74 -26.76
CA ASN A 178 -102.94 -19.92 -27.83
C ASN A 178 -103.24 -21.39 -28.11
N VAL A 179 -102.24 -22.27 -28.01
CA VAL A 179 -102.43 -23.72 -28.16
C VAL A 179 -103.25 -24.30 -26.99
N LEU A 180 -103.04 -23.85 -25.75
CA LEU A 180 -103.81 -24.29 -24.58
C LEU A 180 -105.25 -23.76 -24.55
N LYS A 181 -105.54 -22.66 -25.24
CA LYS A 181 -106.89 -22.08 -25.38
C LYS A 181 -107.72 -22.73 -26.49
N SER A 182 -107.10 -23.49 -27.40
CA SER A 182 -107.79 -24.31 -28.41
C SER A 182 -108.08 -25.70 -27.85
#